data_AF-A0A0C3PZ68-F1
#
_entry.id   AF-A0A0C3PZ68-F1
#
_cell.length_a   1.000
_cell.length_b   1.000
_cell.length_c   1.000
_cell.angle_alpha   90.00
_cell.angle_beta   90.00
_cell.angle_gamma   90.00
#
_symmetry.space_group_name_H-M   'P 1'
#
loop_
_entity.id
_entity.type
_entity.pdbx_description
1 polymer ?
#
loop_
_entity_poly.entity_id
_entity_poly.type
_entity_poly.pdbx_seq_one_letter_code
_entity_poly.pdbx_strand_id
1 'polypeptide(L)'
;MYLFDTFIGLFDLPGPQNMTGGSNSLDQFCINFANERLHHFIQQRLFESHIDEYQSEGISKYDPLISYFDNSECVRLFQNEPGGLIHIMDDQACRSHKKTDHTMADAFAKRWGNHSSFKLGGGLDRSGFPTFTVCHFNGPGSFSFSVLLP
;
A
#
# COMPACT_ATOMS: atom_id res chain seq x y z
N MET A 1 22.15 31.65 -17.44
CA MET A 1 20.90 30.93 -17.13
C MET A 1 21.04 30.46 -15.69
N TYR A 2 20.39 31.13 -14.74
CA TYR A 2 20.50 30.80 -13.32
C TYR A 2 19.62 29.58 -13.05
N LEU A 3 20.24 28.42 -12.86
CA LEU A 3 19.58 27.27 -12.24
C LEU A 3 19.51 27.61 -10.75
N PHE A 4 18.33 27.61 -10.15
CA PHE A 4 18.25 27.64 -8.69
C PHE A 4 18.60 26.23 -8.19
N ASP A 5 19.69 26.12 -7.43
CA ASP A 5 20.12 24.84 -6.83
C ASP A 5 19.16 24.35 -5.71
N THR A 6 18.25 25.21 -5.25
CA THR A 6 17.28 24.93 -4.17
C THR A 6 15.87 25.32 -4.59
N PHE A 7 14.89 24.45 -4.31
CA PHE A 7 13.46 24.71 -4.51
C PHE A 7 12.64 24.26 -3.30
N ILE A 8 11.42 24.80 -3.18
CA ILE A 8 10.41 24.36 -2.19
C ILE A 8 9.34 23.58 -2.94
N GLY A 9 9.23 22.28 -2.65
CA GLY A 9 8.17 21.44 -3.18
C GLY A 9 6.92 21.50 -2.30
N LEU A 10 5.76 21.73 -2.91
CA LEU A 10 4.46 21.57 -2.25
C LEU A 10 3.82 20.29 -2.77
N PHE A 11 3.42 19.40 -1.85
CA PHE A 11 2.77 18.14 -2.18
C PHE A 11 1.34 18.15 -1.61
N ASP A 12 0.35 18.13 -2.49
CA ASP A 12 -1.07 18.06 -2.15
C ASP A 12 -1.61 16.71 -2.65
N LEU A 13 -1.99 15.84 -1.70
CA LEU A 13 -2.49 14.50 -1.98
C LEU A 13 -3.83 14.32 -1.24
N PRO A 14 -4.86 13.75 -1.88
CA PRO A 14 -6.08 13.39 -1.17
C PRO A 14 -5.76 12.43 -0.02
N GLY A 15 -6.40 12.65 1.12
CA GLY A 15 -6.29 11.76 2.27
C GLY A 15 -6.87 10.37 2.01
N PRO A 16 -6.75 9.44 2.97
CA PRO A 16 -7.25 8.08 2.84
C PRO A 16 -8.73 8.00 2.47
N GLN A 17 -9.07 7.09 1.56
CA GLN A 17 -10.43 6.89 1.07
C GLN A 17 -10.87 5.44 1.31
N ASN A 18 -11.78 5.24 2.26
CA ASN A 18 -12.43 3.95 2.50
C ASN A 18 -13.94 4.13 2.41
N MET A 19 -14.58 3.58 1.38
CA MET A 19 -16.02 3.63 1.25
C MET A 19 -16.67 2.71 2.29
N THR A 20 -17.53 3.26 3.15
CA THR A 20 -18.22 2.51 4.22
C THR A 20 -19.46 1.75 3.73
N GLY A 21 -19.89 1.94 2.47
CA GLY A 21 -21.14 1.41 1.92
C GLY A 21 -21.05 0.69 0.57
N GLY A 22 -19.84 0.45 0.06
CA GLY A 22 -19.58 -0.15 -1.26
C GLY A 22 -18.13 -0.62 -1.43
N SER A 23 -17.81 -1.22 -2.58
CA SER A 23 -16.45 -1.63 -2.93
C SER A 23 -15.65 -0.44 -3.45
N ASN A 24 -14.40 -0.27 -2.98
CA ASN A 24 -13.50 0.77 -3.48
C ASN A 24 -13.08 0.50 -4.94
N SER A 25 -12.96 1.54 -5.77
CA SER A 25 -12.46 1.42 -7.16
C SER A 25 -10.94 1.34 -7.23
N LEU A 26 -10.40 1.13 -8.44
CA LEU A 26 -8.98 1.26 -8.73
C LEU A 26 -8.40 2.63 -8.32
N ASP A 27 -9.18 3.71 -8.41
CA ASP A 27 -8.73 5.05 -7.99
C ASP A 27 -8.48 5.11 -6.48
N GLN A 28 -9.41 4.60 -5.68
CA GLN A 28 -9.23 4.51 -4.23
C GLN A 28 -8.05 3.60 -3.88
N PHE A 29 -7.83 2.52 -4.62
CA PHE A 29 -6.66 1.66 -4.44
C PHE A 29 -5.36 2.44 -4.65
N CYS A 30 -5.24 3.20 -5.74
CA CYS A 30 -4.08 4.04 -6.04
C CYS A 30 -3.88 5.16 -5.00
N ILE A 31 -4.96 5.83 -4.58
CA ILE A 31 -4.91 6.88 -3.55
C ILE A 31 -4.43 6.31 -2.22
N ASN A 32 -4.98 5.17 -1.80
CA ASN A 32 -4.59 4.54 -0.54
C ASN A 32 -3.15 4.03 -0.59
N PHE A 33 -2.68 3.51 -1.72
CA PHE A 33 -1.26 3.15 -1.90
C PHE A 33 -0.34 4.38 -1.80
N ALA A 34 -0.71 5.50 -2.42
CA ALA A 34 0.05 6.74 -2.31
C ALA A 34 0.12 7.23 -0.86
N ASN A 35 -0.99 7.17 -0.13
CA ASN A 35 -1.04 7.50 1.31
C ASN A 35 -0.17 6.55 2.14
N GLU A 36 -0.17 5.25 1.84
CA GLU A 36 0.67 4.26 2.53
C GLU A 36 2.17 4.57 2.36
N ARG A 37 2.59 4.93 1.14
CA ARG A 37 3.98 5.33 0.85
C ARG A 37 4.36 6.64 1.53
N LEU A 38 3.46 7.63 1.53
CA LEU A 38 3.69 8.90 2.23
C LEU A 38 3.83 8.66 3.74
N HIS A 39 2.98 7.81 4.31
CA HIS A 39 3.05 7.47 5.73
C HIS A 39 4.37 6.79 6.07
N HIS A 40 4.80 5.82 5.26
CA HIS A 40 6.09 5.15 5.42
C HIS A 40 7.25 6.16 5.38
N PHE A 41 7.28 7.05 4.39
CA PHE A 41 8.29 8.10 4.29
C PHE A 41 8.34 9.00 5.54
N ILE A 42 7.17 9.40 6.06
CA ILE A 42 7.08 10.21 7.28
C ILE A 42 7.62 9.43 8.48
N GLN A 43 7.27 8.15 8.63
CA GLN A 43 7.76 7.30 9.72
C GLN A 43 9.29 7.20 9.68
N GLN A 44 9.88 6.86 8.53
CA GLN A 44 11.33 6.78 8.39
C GLN A 44 12.00 8.12 8.71
N ARG A 45 11.43 9.24 8.24
CA ARG A 45 12.02 10.55 8.50
C ARG A 45 11.96 10.93 9.98
N LEU A 46 10.85 10.65 10.66
CA LEU A 46 10.67 11.00 12.07
C LEU A 46 11.46 10.09 13.01
N PHE A 47 11.51 8.78 12.72
CA PHE A 47 12.03 7.78 13.66
C PHE A 47 13.41 7.26 13.30
N GLU A 48 13.78 7.19 12.03
CA GLU A 48 15.04 6.56 11.60
C GLU A 48 16.14 7.59 11.31
N SER A 49 15.79 8.81 10.87
CA SER A 49 16.78 9.73 10.31
C SER A 49 17.78 10.33 11.31
N HIS A 50 17.47 10.30 12.60
CA HIS A 50 18.35 10.79 13.66
C HIS A 50 19.22 9.70 14.28
N ILE A 51 18.95 8.42 14.00
CA ILE A 51 19.65 7.29 14.64
C ILE A 51 21.15 7.36 14.35
N ASP A 52 21.53 7.57 13.09
CA ASP A 52 22.94 7.64 12.67
C ASP A 52 23.66 8.86 13.26
N GLU A 53 22.97 10.01 13.32
CA GLU A 53 23.48 11.26 13.89
C GLU A 53 23.76 11.08 15.40
N TYR A 54 22.79 10.55 16.14
CA TYR A 54 22.93 10.30 17.57
C TYR A 54 24.02 9.27 17.90
N GLN A 55 24.19 8.25 17.05
CA GLN A 55 25.30 7.30 17.16
C GLN A 55 26.65 7.97 16.94
N SER A 56 26.76 8.82 15.91
CA SER A 56 28.00 9.53 15.60
C SER A 56 28.42 10.50 16.70
N GLU A 57 27.45 11.12 17.38
CA GLU A 57 27.67 12.07 18.47
C GLU A 57 27.81 11.39 19.85
N GLY A 58 27.64 10.07 19.94
CA GLY A 58 27.76 9.31 21.18
C GLY A 58 26.64 9.58 22.20
N ILE A 59 25.49 10.10 21.73
CA ILE A 59 24.34 10.49 22.56
C ILE A 59 23.16 9.53 22.46
N SER A 60 23.28 8.40 21.75
CA SER A 60 22.21 7.39 21.60
C SER A 60 21.59 6.92 22.92
N LYS A 61 22.32 6.99 24.03
CA LYS A 61 21.81 6.64 25.37
C LYS A 61 20.73 7.60 25.91
N TYR A 62 20.59 8.78 25.33
CA TYR A 62 19.59 9.78 25.71
C TYR A 62 18.35 9.74 24.82
N ASP A 63 18.38 8.99 23.72
CA ASP A 63 17.25 8.79 22.83
C ASP A 63 16.65 7.39 23.05
N PRO A 64 15.47 7.27 23.68
CA PRO A 64 14.80 5.99 23.82
C PRO A 64 14.34 5.53 22.43
N LEU A 65 14.71 4.31 22.02
CA LEU A 65 14.18 3.72 20.79
C LEU A 65 12.65 3.70 20.84
N ILE A 66 12.00 4.59 20.08
CA ILE A 66 10.55 4.70 20.05
C ILE A 66 10.02 3.58 19.15
N SER A 67 9.27 2.65 19.72
CA SER A 67 8.53 1.67 18.93
C SER A 67 7.36 2.36 18.24
N TYR A 68 7.28 2.24 16.92
CA TYR A 68 6.16 2.70 16.12
C TYR A 68 5.56 1.55 15.31
N PHE A 69 4.34 1.76 14.82
CA PHE A 69 3.69 0.79 13.93
C PHE A 69 4.26 0.93 12.52
N ASP A 70 5.24 0.10 12.20
CA ASP A 70 5.88 0.09 10.89
C ASP A 70 4.93 -0.49 9.81
N ASN A 71 4.66 0.32 8.79
CA ASN A 71 3.82 -0.07 7.65
C ASN A 71 4.60 -0.62 6.44
N SER A 72 5.92 -0.84 6.56
CA SER A 72 6.79 -1.35 5.50
C SER A 72 6.25 -2.59 4.81
N GLU A 73 5.73 -3.56 5.57
CA GLU A 73 5.18 -4.79 5.02
C GLU A 73 3.88 -4.57 4.22
N CYS A 74 3.07 -3.57 4.60
CA CYS A 74 1.91 -3.15 3.83
C CYS A 74 2.35 -2.48 2.52
N VAL A 75 3.36 -1.60 2.56
CA VAL A 75 3.93 -1.00 1.34
C VAL A 75 4.50 -2.09 0.41
N ARG A 76 5.21 -3.08 0.97
CA ARG A 76 5.76 -4.23 0.24
C ARG A 76 4.67 -5.06 -0.42
N LEU A 77 3.55 -5.31 0.26
CA LEU A 77 2.38 -5.99 -0.31
C LEU A 77 1.94 -5.33 -1.64
N PHE A 78 1.88 -3.99 -1.71
CA PHE A 78 1.51 -3.27 -2.93
C PHE A 78 2.56 -3.36 -4.03
N GLN A 79 3.80 -2.95 -3.72
CA GLN A 79 4.79 -2.57 -4.74
C GLN A 79 5.86 -3.62 -5.03
N ASN A 80 5.91 -4.73 -4.29
CA ASN A 80 6.94 -5.75 -4.46
C ASN A 80 6.98 -6.27 -5.91
N GLU A 81 8.17 -6.39 -6.49
CA GLU A 81 8.33 -6.90 -7.86
C GLU A 81 9.41 -8.00 -7.88
N PRO A 82 9.07 -9.24 -8.32
CA PRO A 82 7.76 -9.70 -8.77
C PRO A 82 6.82 -10.07 -7.61
N GLY A 83 5.52 -9.88 -7.82
CA GLY A 83 4.47 -10.51 -7.01
C GLY A 83 3.78 -9.63 -5.96
N GLY A 84 3.98 -8.33 -5.97
CA GLY A 84 3.11 -7.36 -5.30
C GLY A 84 1.77 -7.24 -5.99
N LEU A 85 0.78 -6.66 -5.32
CA LEU A 85 -0.58 -6.53 -5.86
C LEU A 85 -0.58 -5.82 -7.22
N ILE A 86 0.17 -4.72 -7.35
CA ILE A 86 0.26 -3.94 -8.59
C ILE A 86 0.86 -4.78 -9.73
N HIS A 87 1.98 -5.47 -9.47
CA HIS A 87 2.62 -6.34 -10.46
C HIS A 87 1.68 -7.50 -10.89
N ILE A 88 0.93 -8.09 -9.95
CA ILE A 88 -0.02 -9.16 -10.29
C ILE A 88 -1.17 -8.60 -11.13
N MET A 89 -1.72 -7.42 -10.78
CA MET A 89 -2.79 -6.77 -11.57
C MET A 89 -2.32 -6.44 -12.99
N ASP A 90 -1.12 -5.88 -13.14
CA ASP A 90 -0.52 -5.56 -14.43
C ASP A 90 -0.33 -6.82 -15.30
N ASP A 91 0.26 -7.89 -14.73
CA ASP A 91 0.41 -9.16 -15.44
C ASP A 91 -0.94 -9.78 -15.83
N GLN A 92 -2.01 -9.52 -15.08
CA GLN A 92 -3.37 -9.98 -15.41
C GLN A 92 -4.00 -9.17 -16.53
N ALA A 93 -3.90 -7.84 -16.49
CA ALA A 93 -4.42 -6.95 -17.52
C ALA A 93 -3.72 -7.14 -18.89
N CYS A 94 -2.39 -7.32 -18.90
CA CYS A 94 -1.63 -7.44 -20.15
C CYS A 94 -1.79 -8.80 -20.89
N ARG A 95 -2.25 -9.87 -20.22
CA ARG A 95 -2.33 -11.23 -20.80
C ARG A 95 -3.77 -11.69 -21.05
N SER A 96 -4.58 -10.78 -21.58
CA SER A 96 -6.04 -10.78 -21.82
C SER A 96 -6.71 -12.09 -22.30
N HIS A 97 -5.99 -13.07 -22.89
CA HIS A 97 -6.65 -14.27 -23.44
C HIS A 97 -7.06 -15.35 -22.42
N LYS A 98 -6.62 -15.33 -21.15
CA LYS A 98 -6.94 -16.40 -20.17
C LYS A 98 -7.17 -15.94 -18.73
N LYS A 99 -7.14 -14.63 -18.47
CA LYS A 99 -7.05 -14.09 -17.12
C LYS A 99 -8.33 -13.36 -16.75
N THR A 100 -8.95 -13.79 -15.65
CA THR A 100 -10.24 -13.32 -15.12
C THR A 100 -10.07 -12.82 -13.70
N ASP A 101 -11.09 -12.16 -13.14
CA ASP A 101 -11.13 -11.76 -11.73
C ASP A 101 -10.80 -12.91 -10.77
N HIS A 102 -11.18 -14.14 -11.13
CA HIS A 102 -10.93 -15.34 -10.34
C HIS A 102 -9.44 -15.73 -10.37
N THR A 103 -8.80 -15.69 -11.54
CA THR A 103 -7.37 -16.01 -11.63
C THR A 103 -6.49 -14.96 -10.95
N MET A 104 -6.96 -13.71 -10.88
CA MET A 104 -6.33 -12.66 -10.09
C MET A 104 -6.51 -12.90 -8.59
N ALA A 105 -7.73 -13.24 -8.15
CA ALA A 105 -8.00 -13.59 -6.75
C ALA A 105 -7.15 -14.77 -6.26
N ASP A 106 -7.02 -15.83 -7.07
CA ASP A 106 -6.18 -16.99 -6.78
C ASP A 106 -4.69 -16.59 -6.67
N ALA A 107 -4.21 -15.72 -7.56
CA ALA A 107 -2.83 -15.24 -7.51
C ALA A 107 -2.55 -14.41 -6.26
N PHE A 108 -3.49 -13.54 -5.86
CA PHE A 108 -3.41 -12.77 -4.63
C PHE A 108 -3.40 -13.69 -3.41
N ALA A 109 -4.34 -14.62 -3.32
CA ALA A 109 -4.46 -15.56 -2.22
C ALA A 109 -3.22 -16.45 -2.08
N LYS A 110 -2.71 -16.98 -3.20
CA LYS A 110 -1.50 -17.81 -3.23
C LYS A 110 -0.27 -17.06 -2.73
N ARG A 111 -0.15 -15.77 -3.04
CA ARG A 111 1.04 -14.97 -2.70
C ARG A 111 0.96 -14.33 -1.32
N TRP A 112 -0.21 -13.83 -0.93
CA TRP A 112 -0.39 -12.96 0.23
C TRP A 112 -1.45 -13.45 1.23
N GLY A 113 -2.05 -14.62 1.04
CA GLY A 113 -3.14 -15.13 1.89
C GLY A 113 -2.81 -15.26 3.39
N ASN A 114 -1.52 -15.35 3.75
CA ASN A 114 -1.05 -15.41 5.14
C ASN A 114 -0.48 -14.07 5.65
N HIS A 115 -0.53 -13.00 4.85
CA HIS A 115 0.03 -11.71 5.20
C HIS A 115 -0.93 -10.93 6.12
N SER A 116 -0.41 -10.33 7.19
CA SER A 116 -1.25 -9.61 8.19
C SER A 116 -2.07 -8.47 7.57
N SER A 117 -1.51 -7.78 6.58
CA SER A 117 -2.18 -6.69 5.87
C SER A 117 -3.11 -7.13 4.75
N PHE A 118 -3.23 -8.43 4.45
CA PHE A 118 -4.06 -8.92 3.35
C PHE A 118 -5.09 -9.95 3.84
N LYS A 119 -6.34 -9.77 3.44
CA LYS A 119 -7.40 -10.75 3.69
C LYS A 119 -8.17 -10.97 2.40
N LEU A 120 -8.23 -12.21 1.93
CA LEU A 120 -9.20 -12.56 0.91
C LEU A 120 -10.60 -12.52 1.54
N GLY A 121 -11.56 -11.93 0.85
CA GLY A 121 -12.91 -11.73 1.36
C GLY A 121 -13.59 -13.05 1.70
N GLY A 122 -14.29 -13.10 2.84
CA GLY A 122 -15.14 -14.22 3.25
C GLY A 122 -16.53 -14.22 2.60
N GLY A 123 -16.75 -13.38 1.60
CA GLY A 123 -18.03 -13.18 0.92
C GLY A 123 -17.88 -12.49 -0.43
N LEU A 124 -18.96 -12.50 -1.21
CA LEU A 124 -19.04 -11.85 -2.51
C LEU A 124 -19.53 -10.41 -2.35
N ASP A 125 -19.16 -9.54 -3.29
CA ASP A 125 -19.80 -8.23 -3.40
C ASP A 125 -21.28 -8.36 -3.81
N ARG A 126 -21.99 -7.23 -3.88
CA ARG A 126 -23.41 -7.20 -4.31
C ARG A 126 -23.65 -7.79 -5.70
N SER A 127 -22.60 -7.86 -6.53
CA SER A 127 -22.62 -8.34 -7.90
C SER A 127 -22.17 -9.80 -8.01
N GLY A 128 -21.81 -10.45 -6.89
CA GLY A 128 -21.39 -11.84 -6.87
C GLY A 128 -19.90 -12.06 -7.16
N PHE A 129 -19.06 -11.02 -7.14
CA PHE A 129 -17.62 -11.14 -7.39
C PHE A 129 -16.81 -11.28 -6.09
N PRO A 130 -15.67 -11.98 -6.13
CA PRO A 130 -14.78 -12.07 -4.99
C PRO A 130 -14.27 -10.68 -4.59
N THR A 131 -14.02 -10.52 -3.30
CA THR A 131 -13.46 -9.30 -2.72
C THR A 131 -12.17 -9.61 -1.99
N PHE A 132 -11.39 -8.58 -1.69
CA PHE A 132 -10.29 -8.66 -0.73
C PHE A 132 -10.23 -7.38 0.10
N THR A 133 -9.54 -7.44 1.22
CA THR A 133 -9.32 -6.33 2.12
C THR A 133 -7.83 -6.14 2.33
N VAL A 134 -7.39 -4.89 2.26
CA VAL A 134 -6.06 -4.48 2.70
C VAL A 134 -6.20 -3.75 4.04
N CYS A 135 -5.40 -4.13 5.04
CA CYS A 135 -5.34 -3.42 6.31
C CYS A 135 -4.26 -2.33 6.23
N HIS A 136 -4.69 -1.12 5.91
CA HIS A 136 -3.85 0.08 5.84
C HIS A 136 -3.52 0.63 7.24
N PHE A 137 -2.56 1.54 7.32
CA PHE A 137 -2.25 2.28 8.56
C PHE A 137 -3.48 3.01 9.15
N ASN A 138 -4.43 3.40 8.31
CA ASN A 138 -5.66 4.12 8.68
C ASN A 138 -6.90 3.20 8.81
N GLY A 139 -6.72 1.88 8.70
CA GLY A 139 -7.80 0.90 8.83
C GLY A 139 -8.02 0.02 7.59
N PRO A 140 -9.01 -0.89 7.64
CA PRO A 140 -9.28 -1.82 6.55
C PRO A 140 -9.99 -1.14 5.37
N GLY A 141 -9.48 -1.38 4.15
CA GLY A 141 -10.10 -0.99 2.89
C GLY A 141 -10.47 -2.22 2.05
N SER A 142 -11.74 -2.35 1.67
CA SER A 142 -12.24 -3.49 0.89
C SER A 142 -12.41 -3.15 -0.59
N PHE A 143 -11.98 -4.07 -1.45
CA PHE A 143 -11.96 -3.93 -2.91
C PHE A 143 -12.65 -5.14 -3.54
N SER A 144 -13.35 -4.91 -4.65
CA SER A 144 -13.88 -6.00 -5.48
C SER A 144 -12.93 -6.24 -6.64
N PHE A 145 -12.69 -7.51 -6.99
CA PHE A 145 -11.81 -7.82 -8.12
C PHE A 145 -12.38 -7.34 -9.47
N SER A 146 -13.71 -7.23 -9.58
CA SER A 146 -14.40 -6.82 -10.82
C SER A 146 -14.18 -5.37 -11.24
N VAL A 147 -13.67 -4.53 -10.33
CA VAL A 147 -13.44 -3.09 -10.58
C VAL A 147 -11.94 -2.73 -10.65
N LEU A 148 -11.08 -3.74 -10.72
CA LEU A 148 -9.62 -3.58 -10.70
C LEU A 148 -8.93 -3.89 -12.03
N LEU A 149 -9.60 -4.61 -12.92
CA LEU A 149 -9.14 -4.77 -14.30
C LEU A 149 -9.83 -3.68 -15.16
N PRO A 150 -9.06 -2.96 -16.00
CA PRO A 150 -9.61 -1.99 -16.94
C PRO A 150 -10.37 -2.64 -18.11
#